data_AF-A0A365YGY5-F1
#
_entry.id   AF-A0A365YGY5-F1
#
_cell.length_a   1.000
_cell.length_b   1.000
_cell.length_c   1.000
_cell.angle_alpha   90.00
_cell.angle_beta   90.00
_cell.angle_gamma   90.00
#
_symmetry.space_group_name_H-M   'P 1'
#
loop_
_entity.id
_entity.type
_entity.pdbx_description
1 polymer ?
#
loop_
_entity_poly.entity_id
_entity_poly.type
_entity_poly.pdbx_seq_one_letter_code
_entity_poly.pdbx_strand_id
1 'polypeptide(L)'
;MSELPELNLEAAEKMWRAYLSARSIAPEDAPGYVVECYGDSAELAEELLHEVMYGTKRATSSLAKEYRQHGEAEPKAGDHWVVCDGSGEPRIIQRVVSVQRSSFFDVPAEFAAAEGEGNLSLEYWRRVHRGYWTRTQAEIGCDWTPEQTTQPGEELLLERDEICWPPEFADAPGV
;
A
#
# COMPACT_ATOMS: atom_id res chain seq x y z
N MET A 1 7.88 12.18 -14.40
CA MET A 1 7.65 10.85 -13.84
C MET A 1 6.90 10.09 -14.90
N SER A 2 7.21 8.81 -15.11
CA SER A 2 6.45 8.01 -16.07
C SER A 2 5.06 7.71 -15.51
N GLU A 3 4.07 7.56 -16.38
CA GLU A 3 2.72 7.17 -15.99
C GLU A 3 2.72 5.74 -15.44
N LEU A 4 1.75 5.42 -14.58
CA LEU A 4 1.55 4.05 -14.12
C LEU A 4 1.22 3.12 -15.31
N PRO A 5 1.74 1.89 -15.30
CA PRO A 5 1.53 0.93 -16.38
C PRO A 5 0.10 0.39 -16.38
N GLU A 6 -0.30 -0.19 -17.50
CA GLU A 6 -1.44 -1.13 -17.51
C GLU A 6 -1.07 -2.36 -16.69
N LEU A 7 -1.97 -2.79 -15.81
CA LEU A 7 -1.73 -3.94 -14.93
C LEU A 7 -1.94 -5.25 -15.67
N ASN A 8 -1.02 -6.20 -15.50
CA ASN A 8 -1.15 -7.55 -16.05
C ASN A 8 -2.12 -8.38 -15.20
N LEU A 9 -3.43 -8.17 -15.40
CA LEU A 9 -4.49 -8.83 -14.63
C LEU A 9 -4.53 -10.36 -14.83
N GLU A 10 -4.12 -10.86 -16.00
CA GLU A 10 -4.05 -12.30 -16.25
C GLU A 10 -2.95 -12.96 -15.39
N ALA A 11 -1.77 -12.34 -15.34
CA ALA A 11 -0.69 -12.80 -14.47
C ALA A 11 -1.07 -12.65 -12.98
N ALA A 12 -1.78 -11.58 -12.62
CA ALA A 12 -2.21 -11.34 -11.24
C ALA A 12 -3.21 -12.42 -10.78
N GLU A 13 -4.19 -12.76 -11.63
CA GLU A 13 -5.13 -13.84 -11.35
C GLU A 13 -4.40 -15.19 -11.22
N LYS A 14 -3.40 -15.45 -12.06
CA LYS A 14 -2.58 -16.65 -11.97
C LYS A 14 -1.80 -16.72 -10.66
N MET A 15 -1.19 -15.62 -10.23
CA MET A 15 -0.49 -15.53 -8.94
C MET A 15 -1.45 -15.74 -7.77
N TRP A 16 -2.63 -15.12 -7.82
CA TRP A 16 -3.68 -15.28 -6.81
C TRP A 16 -4.12 -16.74 -6.67
N ARG A 17 -4.41 -17.43 -7.78
CA ARG A 17 -4.77 -18.86 -7.79
C ARG A 17 -3.66 -19.74 -7.21
N ALA A 18 -2.39 -19.40 -7.49
CA ALA A 18 -1.25 -20.12 -6.93
C ALA A 18 -1.17 -19.96 -5.39
N TYR A 19 -1.40 -18.74 -4.88
CA TYR A 19 -1.46 -18.49 -3.45
C TYR A 19 -2.61 -19.25 -2.77
N LEU A 20 -3.84 -19.19 -3.32
CA LEU A 20 -4.98 -19.93 -2.78
C LEU A 20 -4.69 -21.43 -2.72
N SER A 21 -4.16 -21.99 -3.82
CA SER A 21 -3.80 -23.41 -3.88
C SER A 21 -2.72 -23.78 -2.86
N ALA A 22 -1.68 -22.95 -2.69
CA ALA A 22 -0.62 -23.20 -1.72
C ALA A 22 -1.11 -23.12 -0.26
N ARG A 23 -2.13 -22.29 0.01
CA ARG A 23 -2.77 -22.17 1.33
C ARG A 23 -3.94 -23.14 1.53
N SER A 24 -4.26 -23.98 0.54
CA SER A 24 -5.44 -24.86 0.55
C SER A 24 -6.75 -24.11 0.80
N ILE A 25 -6.86 -22.89 0.29
CA ILE A 25 -8.09 -22.08 0.35
C ILE A 25 -8.94 -22.40 -0.86
N ALA A 26 -10.19 -22.79 -0.63
CA ALA A 26 -11.14 -23.04 -1.70
C ALA A 26 -11.58 -21.71 -2.36
N PRO A 27 -11.84 -21.65 -3.68
CA PRO A 27 -12.25 -20.41 -4.34
C PRO A 27 -13.46 -19.71 -3.73
N GLU A 28 -14.41 -20.47 -3.18
CA GLU A 28 -15.59 -19.96 -2.48
C GLU A 28 -15.28 -19.29 -1.13
N ASP A 29 -14.15 -19.64 -0.52
CA ASP A 29 -13.64 -19.11 0.74
C ASP A 29 -12.53 -18.07 0.51
N ALA A 30 -12.21 -17.75 -0.76
CA ALA A 30 -11.15 -16.84 -1.10
C ALA A 30 -11.47 -15.41 -0.57
N PRO A 31 -10.53 -14.76 0.13
CA PRO A 31 -10.71 -13.36 0.50
C PRO A 31 -10.73 -12.48 -0.75
N GLY A 32 -11.29 -11.27 -0.61
CA GLY A 32 -11.21 -10.26 -1.65
C GLY A 32 -9.76 -9.78 -1.82
N TYR A 33 -9.40 -9.43 -3.05
CA TYR A 33 -8.11 -8.81 -3.33
C TYR A 33 -8.24 -7.70 -4.38
N VAL A 34 -7.28 -6.79 -4.39
CA VAL A 34 -7.08 -5.79 -5.45
C VAL A 34 -5.73 -6.04 -6.13
N VAL A 35 -5.56 -5.46 -7.33
CA VAL A 35 -4.30 -5.51 -8.08
C VAL A 35 -3.87 -4.07 -8.32
N GLU A 36 -2.71 -3.68 -7.78
CA GLU A 36 -2.28 -2.27 -7.77
C GLU A 36 -0.75 -2.15 -7.80
N CYS A 37 -0.27 -0.94 -8.14
CA CYS A 37 1.12 -0.53 -7.96
C CYS A 37 1.22 0.45 -6.81
N TYR A 38 2.38 0.53 -6.16
CA TYR A 38 2.67 1.60 -5.22
C TYR A 38 2.88 2.95 -5.92
N GLY A 39 2.53 4.04 -5.23
CA GLY A 39 2.85 5.39 -5.67
C GLY A 39 2.12 5.84 -6.93
N ASP A 40 2.61 6.93 -7.53
CA ASP A 40 1.99 7.65 -8.64
C ASP A 40 2.80 7.60 -9.94
N SER A 41 3.83 6.76 -10.02
CA SER A 41 4.67 6.58 -11.21
C SER A 41 5.34 5.22 -11.25
N ALA A 42 5.71 4.74 -12.44
CA ALA A 42 6.37 3.44 -12.56
C ALA A 42 7.70 3.39 -11.81
N GLU A 43 8.47 4.48 -11.78
CA GLU A 43 9.72 4.53 -11.03
C GLU A 43 9.51 4.40 -9.53
N LEU A 44 8.49 5.09 -8.99
CA LEU A 44 8.17 5.00 -7.57
C LEU A 44 7.57 3.64 -7.20
N ALA A 45 6.77 3.04 -8.09
CA ALA A 45 6.24 1.70 -7.92
C ALA A 45 7.38 0.67 -7.79
N GLU A 46 8.38 0.74 -8.67
CA GLU A 46 9.56 -0.13 -8.63
C GLU A 46 10.37 0.08 -7.33
N GLU A 47 10.62 1.34 -6.96
CA GLU A 47 11.38 1.69 -5.75
C GLU A 47 10.70 1.17 -4.47
N LEU A 48 9.41 1.46 -4.29
CA LEU A 48 8.67 1.07 -3.09
C LEU A 48 8.50 -0.44 -2.99
N LEU A 49 8.23 -1.11 -4.11
CA LEU A 49 8.15 -2.57 -4.13
C LEU A 49 9.49 -3.22 -3.81
N HIS A 50 10.61 -2.63 -4.25
CA HIS A 50 11.94 -3.09 -3.86
C HIS A 50 12.14 -3.04 -2.33
N GLU A 51 11.73 -1.94 -1.69
CA GLU A 51 11.79 -1.79 -0.22
C GLU A 51 10.88 -2.76 0.53
N VAL A 52 9.76 -3.16 -0.07
CA VAL A 52 8.90 -4.21 0.49
C VAL A 52 9.60 -5.58 0.41
N MET A 53 10.08 -5.95 -0.78
CA MET A 53 10.62 -7.29 -1.05
C MET A 53 11.98 -7.54 -0.40
N TYR A 54 12.86 -6.55 -0.39
CA TYR A 54 14.26 -6.69 0.02
C TYR A 54 14.65 -5.79 1.19
N GLY A 55 13.82 -4.79 1.51
CA GLY A 55 14.01 -3.87 2.60
C GLY A 55 13.16 -4.22 3.83
N THR A 56 12.76 -3.19 4.56
CA THR A 56 12.02 -3.33 5.83
C THR A 56 10.60 -2.75 5.74
N LYS A 57 10.12 -2.36 4.55
CA LYS A 57 8.79 -1.76 4.41
C LYS A 57 7.69 -2.78 4.74
N ARG A 58 6.92 -2.51 5.79
CA ARG A 58 5.80 -3.32 6.33
C ARG A 58 4.63 -2.44 6.78
N ALA A 59 4.55 -1.25 6.19
CA ALA A 59 3.50 -0.29 6.46
C ALA A 59 3.29 0.62 5.24
N THR A 60 2.06 1.07 5.08
CA THR A 60 1.60 1.93 3.98
C THR A 60 0.66 2.99 4.54
N SER A 61 0.71 4.20 4.00
CA SER A 61 -0.22 5.29 4.36
C SER A 61 -1.04 5.75 3.16
N SER A 62 -2.34 5.97 3.37
CA SER A 62 -3.26 6.51 2.37
C SER A 62 -4.17 7.59 2.97
N LEU A 63 -4.80 8.43 2.12
CA LEU A 63 -5.80 9.39 2.60
C LEU A 63 -7.17 8.71 2.66
N ALA A 64 -7.87 8.76 3.80
CA ALA A 64 -9.23 8.20 3.90
C ALA A 64 -10.20 8.82 2.86
N LYS A 65 -9.97 10.08 2.48
CA LYS A 65 -10.76 10.75 1.43
C LYS A 65 -10.61 10.14 0.03
N GLU A 66 -9.47 9.55 -0.31
CA GLU A 66 -9.23 8.96 -1.65
C GLU A 66 -10.21 7.81 -1.91
N TYR A 67 -10.38 6.91 -0.93
CA TYR A 67 -11.37 5.82 -1.03
C TYR A 67 -12.79 6.34 -1.27
N ARG A 68 -13.21 7.40 -0.55
CA ARG A 68 -14.54 8.00 -0.77
C ARG A 68 -14.67 8.64 -2.14
N GLN A 69 -13.62 9.29 -2.63
CA GLN A 69 -13.60 9.94 -3.95
C GLN A 69 -13.70 8.91 -5.08
N HIS A 70 -13.08 7.74 -4.92
CA HIS A 70 -13.12 6.66 -5.89
C HIS A 70 -14.32 5.71 -5.72
N GLY A 71 -15.10 5.86 -4.64
CA GLY A 71 -16.21 4.96 -4.32
C GLY A 71 -15.74 3.57 -3.87
N GLU A 72 -14.52 3.50 -3.35
CA GLU A 72 -13.85 2.31 -2.84
C GLU A 72 -14.11 2.15 -1.34
N ALA A 73 -14.00 0.91 -0.86
CA ALA A 73 -14.01 0.64 0.56
C ALA A 73 -12.64 0.96 1.16
N GLU A 74 -12.61 1.54 2.35
CA GLU A 74 -11.37 1.64 3.11
C GLU A 74 -10.82 0.24 3.43
N PRO A 75 -9.48 0.09 3.47
CA PRO A 75 -8.83 -1.18 3.80
C PRO A 75 -9.21 -1.63 5.22
N LYS A 76 -9.26 -2.95 5.40
CA LYS A 76 -9.44 -3.59 6.69
C LYS A 76 -8.48 -4.76 6.85
N ALA A 77 -8.26 -5.14 8.10
CA ALA A 77 -7.49 -6.34 8.40
C ALA A 77 -8.05 -7.57 7.66
N GLY A 78 -7.15 -8.27 6.96
CA GLY A 78 -7.46 -9.43 6.15
C GLY A 78 -7.64 -9.15 4.66
N ASP A 79 -7.70 -7.89 4.23
CA ASP A 79 -7.70 -7.56 2.79
C ASP A 79 -6.35 -7.88 2.16
N HIS A 80 -6.37 -8.29 0.89
CA HIS A 80 -5.19 -8.70 0.13
C HIS A 80 -4.92 -7.81 -1.07
N TRP A 81 -3.64 -7.56 -1.33
CA TRP A 81 -3.18 -6.83 -2.52
C TRP A 81 -2.25 -7.73 -3.32
N VAL A 82 -2.52 -7.94 -4.60
CA VAL A 82 -1.52 -8.40 -5.55
C VAL A 82 -0.77 -7.15 -6.02
N VAL A 83 0.48 -7.00 -5.58
CA VAL A 83 1.25 -5.80 -5.87
C VAL A 83 2.11 -6.01 -7.11
N CYS A 84 1.96 -5.08 -8.06
CA CYS A 84 2.69 -5.03 -9.30
C CYS A 84 3.91 -4.09 -9.24
N ASP A 85 4.91 -4.37 -10.06
CA ASP A 85 6.07 -3.51 -10.25
C ASP A 85 5.79 -2.34 -11.22
N GLY A 86 6.83 -1.55 -11.52
CA GLY A 86 6.72 -0.41 -12.43
C GLY A 86 6.36 -0.78 -13.88
N SER A 87 6.40 -2.07 -14.24
CA SER A 87 5.97 -2.56 -15.55
C SER A 87 4.55 -3.12 -15.58
N GLY A 88 3.88 -3.17 -14.41
CA GLY A 88 2.51 -3.70 -14.27
C GLY A 88 2.50 -5.22 -14.02
N GLU A 89 3.66 -5.84 -13.85
CA GLU A 89 3.79 -7.27 -13.60
C GLU A 89 3.63 -7.58 -12.10
N PRO A 90 2.79 -8.54 -11.70
CA PRO A 90 2.57 -8.88 -10.30
C PRO A 90 3.79 -9.58 -9.70
N ARG A 91 4.20 -9.17 -8.50
CA ARG A 91 5.42 -9.67 -7.86
C ARG A 91 5.19 -10.32 -6.51
N ILE A 92 4.27 -9.78 -5.72
CA ILE A 92 3.96 -10.28 -4.39
C ILE A 92 2.46 -10.20 -4.10
N ILE A 93 2.02 -10.96 -3.10
CA ILE A 93 0.73 -10.75 -2.45
C ILE A 93 0.99 -10.31 -1.02
N GLN A 94 0.42 -9.16 -0.67
CA GLN A 94 0.42 -8.66 0.70
C GLN A 94 -0.96 -8.80 1.33
N ARG A 95 -0.98 -8.78 2.66
CA ARG A 95 -2.20 -8.79 3.46
C ARG A 95 -2.12 -7.69 4.51
N VAL A 96 -3.21 -6.94 4.61
CA VAL A 96 -3.39 -5.96 5.69
C VAL A 96 -3.57 -6.71 7.01
N VAL A 97 -2.72 -6.41 7.98
CA VAL A 97 -2.75 -6.97 9.34
C VAL A 97 -3.57 -6.09 10.27
N SER A 98 -3.44 -4.77 10.13
CA SER A 98 -4.22 -3.80 10.92
C SER A 98 -4.30 -2.46 10.22
N VAL A 99 -5.38 -1.71 10.47
CA VAL A 99 -5.55 -0.34 10.00
C VAL A 99 -5.79 0.56 11.21
N GLN A 100 -5.08 1.69 11.27
CA GLN A 100 -5.28 2.72 12.28
C GLN A 100 -5.55 4.07 11.62
N ARG A 101 -6.39 4.90 12.24
CA ARG A 101 -6.58 6.28 11.79
C ARG A 101 -5.64 7.21 12.55
N SER A 102 -5.01 8.13 11.85
CA SER A 102 -4.14 9.15 12.46
C SER A 102 -4.20 10.46 11.70
N SER A 103 -4.00 11.56 12.40
CA SER A 103 -3.61 12.80 11.73
C SER A 103 -2.18 12.66 11.20
N PHE A 104 -1.82 13.48 10.21
CA PHE A 104 -0.46 13.62 9.69
C PHE A 104 0.56 13.99 10.79
N PHE A 105 0.11 14.73 11.81
CA PHE A 105 0.97 15.21 12.88
C PHE A 105 1.22 14.14 13.94
N ASP A 106 0.27 13.22 14.13
CA ASP A 106 0.30 12.20 15.17
C ASP A 106 0.83 10.84 14.70
N VAL A 107 1.29 10.74 13.44
CA VAL A 107 1.92 9.53 12.91
C VAL A 107 3.11 9.14 13.80
N PRO A 108 3.10 7.93 14.39
CA PRO A 108 4.18 7.50 15.27
C PRO A 108 5.50 7.31 14.52
N ALA A 109 6.63 7.58 15.18
CA ALA A 109 7.95 7.45 14.55
C ALA A 109 8.25 5.99 14.16
N GLU A 110 7.78 5.02 14.95
CA GLU A 110 7.86 3.60 14.66
C GLU A 110 6.99 3.17 13.48
N PHE A 111 5.95 3.93 13.14
CA PHE A 111 5.17 3.71 11.93
C PHE A 111 5.95 4.23 10.71
N ALA A 112 6.44 5.47 10.77
CA ALA A 112 7.29 6.04 9.73
C ALA A 112 8.54 5.17 9.43
N ALA A 113 9.17 4.62 10.46
CA ALA A 113 10.31 3.71 10.28
C ALA A 113 9.92 2.40 9.60
N ALA A 114 8.71 1.89 9.85
CA ALA A 114 8.22 0.67 9.24
C ALA A 114 7.68 0.86 7.82
N GLU A 115 7.41 2.09 7.40
CA GLU A 115 7.24 2.40 5.97
C GLU A 115 8.54 2.19 5.18
N GLY A 116 9.68 2.00 5.85
CA GLY A 116 10.93 1.51 5.24
C GLY A 116 11.67 2.51 4.35
N GLU A 117 11.10 3.69 4.13
CA GLU A 117 11.62 4.65 3.15
C GLU A 117 12.75 5.53 3.68
N GLY A 118 13.71 5.82 2.80
CA GLY A 118 14.78 6.79 3.05
C GLY A 118 15.64 6.45 4.26
N ASN A 119 15.71 7.36 5.23
CA ASN A 119 16.51 7.19 6.45
C ASN A 119 15.69 6.71 7.66
N LEU A 120 14.48 6.19 7.42
CA LEU A 120 13.55 5.66 8.44
C LEU A 120 13.08 6.70 9.48
N SER A 121 13.30 7.99 9.22
CA SER A 121 12.92 9.06 10.15
C SER A 121 11.52 9.61 9.88
N LEU A 122 10.82 10.01 10.94
CA LEU A 122 9.54 10.71 10.84
C LEU A 122 9.65 12.04 10.05
N GLU A 123 10.80 12.71 10.11
CA GLU A 123 11.05 13.92 9.32
C GLU A 123 11.07 13.63 7.82
N TYR A 124 11.78 12.57 7.41
CA TYR A 124 11.81 12.12 6.02
C TYR A 124 10.41 11.75 5.56
N TRP A 125 9.71 10.91 6.34
CA TRP A 125 8.34 10.48 6.06
C TRP A 125 7.41 11.67 5.83
N ARG A 126 7.41 12.66 6.74
CA ARG A 126 6.57 13.87 6.61
C ARG A 126 6.90 14.66 5.35
N ARG A 127 8.18 14.78 4.99
CA ARG A 127 8.59 15.52 3.80
C ARG A 127 8.09 14.84 2.52
N VAL A 128 8.31 13.53 2.38
CA VAL A 128 7.94 12.80 1.16
C VAL A 128 6.43 12.65 1.03
N HIS A 129 5.72 12.32 2.10
CA HIS A 129 4.27 12.17 2.08
C HIS A 129 3.53 13.48 1.85
N ARG A 130 4.00 14.59 2.43
CA ARG A 130 3.45 15.92 2.10
C ARG A 130 3.61 16.22 0.60
N GLY A 131 4.79 15.95 0.05
CA GLY A 131 5.06 16.17 -1.38
C GLY A 131 4.24 15.26 -2.29
N TYR A 132 4.03 14.00 -1.88
CA TYR A 132 3.19 13.04 -2.58
C TYR A 132 1.74 13.50 -2.62
N TRP A 133 1.09 13.66 -1.46
CA TRP A 133 -0.33 14.02 -1.41
C TRP A 133 -0.64 15.41 -1.97
N THR A 134 0.23 16.40 -1.78
CA THR A 134 0.04 17.71 -2.44
C THR A 134 0.05 17.58 -3.97
N ARG A 135 0.87 16.69 -4.52
CA ARG A 135 0.96 16.50 -5.98
C ARG A 135 -0.21 15.68 -6.51
N THR A 136 -0.47 14.51 -5.95
CA THR A 136 -1.52 13.60 -6.45
C THR A 136 -2.91 14.22 -6.33
N GLN A 137 -3.16 14.97 -5.26
CA GLN A 137 -4.43 15.67 -5.08
C GLN A 137 -4.59 16.84 -6.08
N ALA A 138 -3.51 17.55 -6.40
CA ALA A 138 -3.54 18.62 -7.39
C ALA A 138 -3.86 18.10 -8.81
N GLU A 139 -3.42 16.87 -9.15
CA GLU A 139 -3.72 16.23 -10.44
C GLU A 139 -5.23 15.97 -10.63
N ILE A 140 -5.96 15.75 -9.54
CA ILE A 140 -7.43 15.63 -9.54
C ILE A 140 -8.15 16.94 -9.17
N GLY A 141 -7.44 18.07 -9.25
CA GLY A 141 -8.01 19.41 -9.02
C GLY A 141 -8.34 19.73 -7.57
N CYS A 142 -7.72 19.04 -6.61
CA CYS A 142 -7.90 19.25 -5.19
C CYS A 142 -6.64 19.86 -4.55
N ASP A 143 -6.80 20.88 -3.72
CA ASP A 143 -5.72 21.35 -2.85
C ASP A 143 -5.70 20.52 -1.57
N TRP A 144 -4.56 19.90 -1.27
CA TRP A 144 -4.36 19.14 -0.04
C TRP A 144 -3.31 19.78 0.87
N THR A 145 -3.63 19.83 2.16
CA THR A 145 -2.70 20.21 3.22
C THR A 145 -2.80 19.24 4.41
N PRO A 146 -1.72 19.01 5.17
CA PRO A 146 -1.75 18.13 6.33
C PRO A 146 -2.79 18.46 7.39
N GLU A 147 -3.15 19.74 7.54
CA GLU A 147 -4.16 20.22 8.48
C GLU A 147 -5.54 19.63 8.20
N GLN A 148 -5.82 19.22 6.96
CA GLN A 148 -7.07 18.53 6.62
C GLN A 148 -7.21 17.22 7.38
N THR A 149 -6.10 16.51 7.66
CA THR A 149 -6.10 15.21 8.36
C THR A 149 -6.52 15.28 9.83
N THR A 150 -6.72 16.48 10.39
CA THR A 150 -7.26 16.64 11.75
C THR A 150 -8.79 16.66 11.77
N GLN A 151 -9.45 16.64 10.61
CA GLN A 151 -10.90 16.65 10.50
C GLN A 151 -11.45 15.21 10.48
N PRO A 152 -12.62 14.96 11.12
CA PRO A 152 -13.24 13.64 11.08
C PRO A 152 -13.53 13.16 9.65
N GLY A 153 -13.03 11.99 9.30
CA GLY A 153 -13.20 11.40 7.97
C GLY A 153 -12.17 11.85 6.92
N GLU A 154 -11.21 12.70 7.30
CA GLU A 154 -10.09 13.15 6.46
C GLU A 154 -8.75 12.58 6.95
N GLU A 155 -8.77 11.71 7.97
CA GLU A 155 -7.57 11.13 8.57
C GLU A 155 -6.75 10.32 7.56
N LEU A 156 -5.49 10.07 7.90
CA LEU A 156 -4.70 9.05 7.25
C LEU A 156 -5.20 7.67 7.68
N LEU A 157 -5.16 6.71 6.76
CA LEU A 157 -5.22 5.29 7.09
C LEU A 157 -3.79 4.76 7.13
N LEU A 158 -3.43 4.23 8.28
CA LEU A 158 -2.10 3.68 8.58
C LEU A 158 -2.22 2.16 8.58
N GLU A 159 -1.75 1.53 7.52
CA GLU A 159 -1.83 0.09 7.29
C GLU A 159 -0.54 -0.58 7.76
N ARG A 160 -0.69 -1.73 8.43
CA ARG A 160 0.41 -2.66 8.72
C ARG A 160 0.22 -3.86 7.82
N ASP A 161 1.26 -4.22 7.08
CA ASP A 161 1.17 -5.23 6.03
C ASP A 161 2.20 -6.33 6.25
N GLU A 162 1.86 -7.53 5.80
CA GLU A 162 2.79 -8.64 5.67
C GLU A 162 2.78 -9.18 4.24
N ILE A 163 3.91 -9.69 3.77
CA ILE A 163 3.99 -10.43 2.52
C ILE A 163 3.53 -11.87 2.77
N CYS A 164 2.50 -12.32 2.05
CA CYS A 164 1.95 -13.67 2.17
C CYS A 164 2.45 -14.63 1.09
N TRP A 165 2.90 -14.09 -0.05
CA TRP A 165 3.33 -14.83 -1.24
C TRP A 165 4.24 -13.95 -2.12
N PRO A 166 5.19 -14.52 -2.87
CA PRO A 166 5.59 -15.93 -2.90
C PRO A 166 6.48 -16.32 -1.70
N PRO A 167 6.72 -17.63 -1.45
CA PRO A 167 7.40 -18.11 -0.24
C PRO A 167 8.80 -17.51 -0.01
N GLU A 168 9.50 -17.11 -1.07
CA GLU A 168 10.81 -16.48 -0.99
C GLU A 168 10.79 -15.07 -0.34
N PHE A 169 9.64 -14.39 -0.38
CA PHE A 169 9.46 -13.06 0.24
C PHE A 169 8.47 -13.08 1.40
N ALA A 170 7.73 -14.18 1.57
CA ALA A 170 6.70 -14.28 2.58
C ALA A 170 7.27 -14.06 3.99
N ASP A 171 6.62 -13.19 4.75
CA ASP A 171 6.95 -13.01 6.14
C ASP A 171 6.64 -14.28 6.93
N ALA A 172 7.44 -14.54 7.96
CA ALA A 172 7.14 -15.63 8.87
C ALA A 172 5.75 -15.40 9.48
N PRO A 173 4.86 -16.42 9.53
CA PRO A 173 3.58 -16.28 10.21
C PRO A 173 3.85 -15.80 11.64
N GLY A 174 3.20 -14.70 12.02
CA GLY A 174 3.42 -14.03 13.31
C GLY A 174 3.43 -15.04 14.47
N VAL A 175 4.50 -14.98 15.27
CA VAL A 175 4.69 -15.78 16.50
C VAL A 175 3.78 -15.26 17.60
#